data_AF-A0A1X1PG32-F1
#
_entry.id   AF-A0A1X1PG32-F1
#
_cell.length_a   1.000
_cell.length_b   1.000
_cell.length_c   1.000
_cell.angle_alpha   90.00
_cell.angle_beta   90.00
_cell.angle_gamma   90.00
#
_symmetry.space_group_name_H-M   'P 1'
#
loop_
_entity.id
_entity.type
_entity.pdbx_description
1 polymer ?
#
loop_
_entity_poly.entity_id
_entity_poly.type
_entity_poly.pdbx_seq_one_letter_code
_entity_poly.pdbx_strand_id
1 'polypeptide(L)'
;MERIDFDGHALDARHFLLLDPLQGDEDAMLSWQNLPLRALAPPGFDAQSRQLPFLLAWQDLSDAQRTQALRLLTDRDDATAASLCVGLLQSDAVSAFVRAHLRQLLVPHFPDGARGVFRFYDPVVFLHLGWMLDAGQRSVLFGPVSVWTFPSGGAWLAYSTPSQGSHHVRFAPGEAVWRRIGRIGAVHAALETEPAWRAEPVLYGPQVEAWLIRAEAHGLSERDDVMAFARHGMLKYPGFDTHPEVIAMLQQCAGHPTRYRRLTSLWSDDDWQAIVRDLERAAQARHVAPANTDHSTQGAS
;
A
#
# COMPACT_ATOMS: atom_id res chain seq x y z
N MET A 1 -10.04 -10.47 1.98
CA MET A 1 -9.04 -10.81 2.99
C MET A 1 -9.78 -11.33 4.20
N GLU A 2 -9.23 -12.34 4.85
CA GLU A 2 -9.84 -13.00 6.00
C GLU A 2 -8.99 -12.73 7.25
N ARG A 3 -9.62 -12.46 8.39
CA ARG A 3 -8.90 -12.35 9.66
C ARG A 3 -8.58 -13.75 10.16
N ILE A 4 -7.35 -13.97 10.58
CA ILE A 4 -6.90 -15.23 11.16
C ILE A 4 -6.53 -14.99 12.62
N ASP A 5 -7.07 -15.85 13.49
CA ASP A 5 -6.56 -15.98 14.85
C ASP A 5 -5.30 -16.82 14.82
N PHE A 6 -4.21 -16.24 15.29
CA PHE A 6 -2.90 -16.87 15.24
C PHE A 6 -2.77 -17.87 16.38
N ASP A 7 -3.00 -19.15 16.08
CA ASP A 7 -2.71 -20.27 16.98
C ASP A 7 -1.61 -21.18 16.39
N GLY A 8 -1.13 -22.16 17.18
CA GLY A 8 -0.09 -23.08 16.72
C GLY A 8 -0.48 -23.90 15.50
N HIS A 9 -1.78 -24.19 15.31
CA HIS A 9 -2.29 -24.92 14.16
C HIS A 9 -2.27 -24.08 12.88
N ALA A 10 -2.50 -22.77 12.99
CA ALA A 10 -2.39 -21.83 11.88
C ALA A 10 -0.96 -21.74 11.32
N LEU A 11 0.07 -22.08 12.10
CA LEU A 11 1.47 -22.17 11.68
C LEU A 11 1.80 -23.50 11.01
N ASP A 12 1.25 -24.62 11.48
CA ASP A 12 1.47 -25.94 10.88
C ASP A 12 0.97 -26.02 9.43
N ALA A 13 -0.07 -25.26 9.08
CA ALA A 13 -0.58 -25.14 7.72
C ALA A 13 0.28 -24.22 6.81
N ARG A 14 1.35 -23.61 7.32
CA ARG A 14 2.22 -22.68 6.59
C ARG A 14 3.58 -23.30 6.35
N HIS A 15 4.11 -23.02 5.17
CA HIS A 15 5.37 -23.62 4.72
C HIS A 15 6.55 -22.67 4.94
N PHE A 16 6.32 -21.35 5.00
CA PHE A 16 7.41 -20.40 5.15
C PHE A 16 7.06 -19.23 6.06
N LEU A 17 8.08 -18.68 6.73
CA LEU A 17 8.03 -17.42 7.46
C LEU A 17 8.93 -16.40 6.75
N LEU A 18 8.44 -15.18 6.60
CA LEU A 18 9.19 -14.02 6.13
C LEU A 18 9.55 -13.14 7.31
N LEU A 19 10.85 -12.87 7.45
CA LEU A 19 11.36 -12.00 8.50
C LEU A 19 11.96 -10.74 7.88
N ASP A 20 11.51 -9.56 8.33
CA ASP A 20 12.11 -8.27 7.98
C ASP A 20 12.99 -7.77 9.14
N PRO A 21 14.32 -7.78 9.00
CA PRO A 21 15.23 -7.33 10.06
C PRO A 21 15.00 -5.87 10.47
N LEU A 22 14.30 -5.07 9.66
CA LEU A 22 14.05 -3.66 9.93
C LEU A 22 12.88 -3.41 10.88
N GLN A 23 12.14 -4.46 11.29
CA GLN A 23 11.00 -4.34 12.22
C GLN A 23 11.39 -4.50 13.69
N GLY A 24 12.64 -4.88 13.96
CA GLY A 24 13.15 -5.13 15.31
C GLY A 24 14.58 -4.61 15.47
N ASP A 25 15.11 -4.74 16.67
CA ASP A 25 16.50 -4.41 16.99
C ASP A 25 17.42 -5.63 16.86
N GLU A 26 18.70 -5.46 17.21
CA GLU A 26 19.68 -6.55 17.17
C GLU A 26 19.32 -7.68 18.14
N ASP A 27 18.78 -7.36 19.31
CA ASP A 27 18.38 -8.35 20.33
C ASP A 27 17.23 -9.22 19.83
N ALA A 28 16.23 -8.62 19.18
CA ALA A 28 15.17 -9.35 18.50
C ALA A 28 15.73 -10.31 17.46
N MET A 29 16.72 -9.90 16.66
CA MET A 29 17.35 -10.76 15.66
C MET A 29 18.14 -11.92 16.29
N LEU A 30 18.81 -11.68 17.44
CA LEU A 30 19.53 -12.73 18.18
C LEU A 30 18.60 -13.86 18.64
N SER A 31 17.34 -13.55 18.97
CA SER A 31 16.35 -14.56 19.33
C SER A 31 16.06 -15.57 18.21
N TRP A 32 16.29 -15.19 16.94
CA TRP A 32 16.10 -16.05 15.76
C TRP A 32 17.38 -16.75 15.28
N GLN A 33 18.55 -16.50 15.90
CA GLN A 33 19.86 -16.91 15.37
C GLN A 33 20.06 -18.43 15.20
N ASN A 34 19.35 -19.25 15.98
CA ASN A 34 19.46 -20.72 15.96
C ASN A 34 18.53 -21.37 14.91
N LEU A 35 17.75 -20.57 14.19
CA LEU A 35 16.85 -21.03 13.15
C LEU A 35 17.56 -20.96 11.79
N PRO A 36 17.28 -21.89 10.85
CA PRO A 36 17.94 -21.98 9.54
C PRO A 36 17.47 -20.87 8.57
N LEU A 37 17.66 -19.61 8.95
CA LEU A 37 17.29 -18.43 8.17
C LEU A 37 18.08 -18.38 6.84
N ARG A 38 17.36 -18.16 5.74
CA ARG A 38 17.96 -17.99 4.41
C ARG A 38 17.76 -16.57 3.93
N ALA A 39 18.84 -15.81 3.79
CA ALA A 39 18.79 -14.46 3.26
C ALA A 39 18.15 -14.42 1.86
N LEU A 40 17.26 -13.45 1.65
CA LEU A 40 16.68 -13.12 0.35
C LEU A 40 17.49 -12.06 -0.41
N ALA A 41 18.62 -11.61 0.13
CA ALA A 41 19.50 -10.65 -0.53
C ALA A 41 19.92 -11.10 -1.95
N PRO A 42 19.50 -10.41 -3.03
CA PRO A 42 19.83 -10.80 -4.40
C PRO A 42 21.34 -10.62 -4.67
N PRO A 43 21.90 -11.25 -5.72
CA PRO A 43 23.31 -11.07 -6.07
C PRO A 43 23.67 -9.58 -6.23
N GLY A 44 24.79 -9.16 -5.65
CA GLY A 44 25.23 -7.75 -5.66
C GLY A 44 24.68 -6.89 -4.52
N PHE A 45 23.90 -7.47 -3.60
CA PHE A 45 23.42 -6.83 -2.36
C PHE A 45 24.00 -7.48 -1.10
N ASP A 46 25.17 -8.14 -1.21
CA ASP A 46 25.78 -8.89 -0.11
C ASP A 46 26.09 -8.00 1.10
N ALA A 47 26.51 -6.76 0.85
CA ALA A 47 26.78 -5.75 1.88
C ALA A 47 25.52 -5.37 2.68
N GLN A 48 24.33 -5.45 2.07
CA GLN A 48 23.04 -5.14 2.70
C GLN A 48 22.30 -6.41 3.14
N SER A 49 22.94 -7.58 3.11
CA SER A 49 22.26 -8.86 3.37
C SER A 49 21.58 -8.95 4.73
N ARG A 50 22.09 -8.23 5.74
CA ARG A 50 21.51 -8.13 7.08
C ARG A 50 20.33 -7.16 7.20
N GLN A 51 20.12 -6.32 6.20
CA GLN A 51 19.01 -5.33 6.12
C GLN A 51 17.87 -5.82 5.22
N LEU A 52 18.07 -6.95 4.53
CA LEU A 52 17.10 -7.54 3.62
C LEU A 52 16.40 -8.73 4.28
N PRO A 53 15.19 -9.08 3.82
CA PRO A 53 14.40 -10.08 4.51
C PRO A 53 15.03 -11.47 4.45
N PHE A 54 14.67 -12.28 5.44
CA PHE A 54 15.02 -13.69 5.52
C PHE A 54 13.78 -14.55 5.27
N LEU A 55 14.02 -15.74 4.71
CA LEU A 55 13.02 -16.78 4.58
C LEU A 55 13.40 -17.95 5.50
N LEU A 56 12.45 -18.41 6.29
CA LEU A 56 12.54 -19.64 7.06
C LEU A 56 11.56 -20.64 6.48
N ALA A 57 12.03 -21.83 6.11
CA ALA A 57 11.19 -22.93 5.65
C ALA A 57 10.77 -23.79 6.86
N TRP A 58 9.47 -23.87 7.13
CA TRP A 58 8.91 -24.56 8.30
C TRP A 58 9.21 -26.06 8.29
N GLN A 59 9.18 -26.66 7.10
CA GLN A 59 9.47 -28.07 6.87
C GLN A 59 10.93 -28.45 7.18
N ASP A 60 11.85 -27.47 7.15
CA ASP A 60 13.28 -27.70 7.41
C ASP A 60 13.63 -27.61 8.91
N LEU A 61 12.65 -27.27 9.76
CA LEU A 61 12.85 -27.14 11.20
C LEU A 61 12.79 -28.49 11.93
N SER A 62 13.70 -28.70 12.87
CA SER A 62 13.56 -29.74 13.90
C SER A 62 12.45 -29.38 14.90
N ASP A 63 11.96 -30.35 15.67
CA ASP A 63 10.89 -30.11 16.65
C ASP A 63 11.27 -29.05 17.71
N ALA A 64 12.54 -29.02 18.14
CA ALA A 64 13.05 -28.00 19.04
C ALA A 64 13.00 -26.60 18.41
N GLN A 65 13.36 -26.49 17.12
CA GLN A 65 13.32 -25.24 16.37
C GLN A 65 11.89 -24.79 16.08
N ARG A 66 10.96 -25.72 15.79
CA ARG A 66 9.52 -25.40 15.66
C ARG A 66 8.97 -24.85 16.97
N THR A 67 9.30 -25.49 18.09
CA THR A 67 8.89 -25.03 19.43
C THR A 67 9.44 -23.64 19.73
N GLN A 68 10.71 -23.38 19.39
CA GLN A 68 11.31 -22.05 19.53
C GLN A 68 10.59 -21.00 18.67
N ALA A 69 10.37 -21.28 17.38
CA ALA A 69 9.69 -20.35 16.49
C ALA A 69 8.24 -20.07 16.92
N LEU A 70 7.51 -21.09 17.39
CA LEU A 70 6.17 -20.93 17.97
C LEU A 70 6.18 -20.00 19.17
N ARG A 71 7.13 -20.19 20.10
CA ARG A 71 7.27 -19.33 21.28
C ARG A 71 7.51 -17.88 20.87
N LEU A 72 8.47 -17.64 19.98
CA LEU A 72 8.80 -16.28 19.51
C LEU A 72 7.61 -15.55 18.86
N LEU A 73 6.67 -16.28 18.25
CA LEU A 73 5.52 -15.68 17.56
C LEU A 73 4.29 -15.51 18.44
N THR A 74 4.19 -16.27 19.54
CA THR A 74 2.98 -16.35 20.36
C THR A 74 3.16 -15.78 21.76
N ASP A 75 4.40 -15.74 22.27
CA ASP A 75 4.71 -15.21 23.59
C ASP A 75 4.67 -13.69 23.57
N ARG A 76 4.01 -13.10 24.57
CA ARG A 76 3.86 -11.65 24.68
C ARG A 76 5.16 -10.99 25.11
N ASP A 77 5.99 -11.70 25.86
CA ASP A 77 7.29 -11.19 26.31
C ASP A 77 8.28 -11.09 25.14
N ASP A 78 8.04 -11.84 24.05
CA ASP A 78 8.83 -11.85 22.83
C ASP A 78 8.24 -10.94 21.73
N ALA A 79 7.38 -9.96 22.07
CA ALA A 79 6.67 -9.13 21.07
C ALA A 79 7.59 -8.42 20.05
N THR A 80 8.77 -7.96 20.46
CA THR A 80 9.77 -7.35 19.54
C THR A 80 10.41 -8.41 18.63
N ALA A 81 10.60 -9.64 19.11
CA ALA A 81 11.07 -10.72 18.25
C ALA A 81 9.97 -11.18 17.28
N ALA A 82 8.71 -11.16 17.72
CA ALA A 82 7.55 -11.47 16.90
C ALA A 82 7.36 -10.45 15.76
N SER A 83 7.64 -9.16 15.99
CA SER A 83 7.47 -8.10 14.98
C SER A 83 8.37 -8.27 13.76
N LEU A 84 9.48 -8.99 13.89
CA LEU A 84 10.33 -9.38 12.76
C LEU A 84 9.57 -10.23 11.74
N CYS A 85 8.61 -11.04 12.17
CA CYS A 85 7.81 -11.88 11.28
C CYS A 85 6.73 -11.03 10.59
N VAL A 86 6.99 -10.68 9.33
CA VAL A 86 6.08 -9.85 8.51
C VAL A 86 5.17 -10.66 7.61
N GLY A 87 5.37 -11.99 7.53
CA GLY A 87 4.48 -12.83 6.76
C GLY A 87 4.65 -14.32 6.98
N LEU A 88 3.55 -15.05 6.86
CA LEU A 88 3.51 -16.51 6.74
C LEU A 88 2.99 -16.88 5.35
N LEU A 89 3.66 -17.82 4.70
CA LEU A 89 3.39 -18.19 3.32
C LEU A 89 3.00 -19.66 3.24
N GLN A 90 1.92 -19.93 2.52
CA GLN A 90 1.56 -21.28 2.07
C GLN A 90 1.88 -21.42 0.59
N SER A 91 2.60 -22.47 0.21
CA SER A 91 2.93 -22.74 -1.19
C SER A 91 3.29 -24.21 -1.39
N ASP A 92 2.67 -24.88 -2.36
CA ASP A 92 3.01 -26.26 -2.70
C ASP A 92 4.31 -26.35 -3.54
N ALA A 93 4.91 -25.21 -3.88
CA ALA A 93 6.17 -25.17 -4.60
C ALA A 93 7.36 -25.52 -3.69
N VAL A 94 8.42 -26.06 -4.29
CA VAL A 94 9.66 -26.38 -3.59
C VAL A 94 10.29 -25.10 -2.99
N SER A 95 10.82 -25.20 -1.77
CA SER A 95 11.45 -24.10 -1.02
C SER A 95 12.44 -23.26 -1.85
N ALA A 96 13.30 -23.91 -2.64
CA ALA A 96 14.25 -23.23 -3.51
C ALA A 96 13.57 -22.31 -4.54
N PHE A 97 12.41 -22.72 -5.06
CA PHE A 97 11.65 -21.94 -6.03
C PHE A 97 10.96 -20.73 -5.39
N VAL A 98 10.30 -20.93 -4.24
CA VAL A 98 9.70 -19.83 -3.45
C VAL A 98 10.76 -18.79 -3.12
N ARG A 99 11.93 -19.24 -2.63
CA ARG A 99 13.06 -18.36 -2.35
C ARG A 99 13.54 -17.61 -3.59
N ALA A 100 13.73 -18.30 -4.73
CA ALA A 100 14.18 -17.67 -5.97
C ALA A 100 13.22 -16.58 -6.45
N HIS A 101 11.91 -16.86 -6.38
CA HIS A 101 10.85 -15.92 -6.74
C HIS A 101 10.92 -14.64 -5.88
N LEU A 102 10.89 -14.79 -4.55
CA LEU A 102 10.93 -13.66 -3.62
C LEU A 102 12.20 -12.81 -3.79
N ARG A 103 13.36 -13.45 -4.06
CA ARG A 103 14.62 -12.75 -4.35
C ARG A 103 14.53 -11.89 -5.61
N GLN A 104 13.90 -12.41 -6.67
CA GLN A 104 13.74 -11.67 -7.93
C GLN A 104 12.84 -10.44 -7.75
N LEU A 105 11.81 -10.56 -6.91
CA LEU A 105 10.89 -9.46 -6.62
C LEU A 105 11.49 -8.33 -5.81
N LEU A 106 12.53 -8.59 -5.01
CA LEU A 106 13.22 -7.53 -4.26
C LEU A 106 13.88 -6.50 -5.16
N VAL A 107 14.27 -6.88 -6.38
CA VAL A 107 14.97 -6.01 -7.34
C VAL A 107 14.30 -6.07 -8.72
N PRO A 108 13.05 -5.56 -8.82
CA PRO A 108 12.33 -5.56 -10.08
C PRO A 108 12.98 -4.57 -11.06
N HIS A 109 12.55 -4.60 -12.31
CA HIS A 109 12.98 -3.60 -13.28
C HIS A 109 12.16 -2.33 -13.08
N PHE A 110 12.78 -1.29 -12.54
CA PHE A 110 12.16 0.03 -12.41
C PHE A 110 12.16 0.74 -13.78
N PRO A 111 11.10 1.51 -14.13
CA PRO A 111 10.94 2.11 -15.47
C PRO A 111 12.08 3.06 -15.89
N ASP A 112 12.66 3.77 -14.92
CA ASP A 112 13.74 4.74 -15.07
C ASP A 112 15.13 4.10 -14.98
N GLY A 113 15.20 2.77 -14.86
CA GLY A 113 16.45 2.05 -14.61
C GLY A 113 17.01 2.26 -13.20
N ALA A 114 16.24 2.87 -12.29
CA ALA A 114 16.66 3.04 -10.91
C ALA A 114 16.97 1.69 -10.26
N ARG A 115 17.87 1.75 -9.27
CA ARG A 115 18.27 0.60 -8.45
C ARG A 115 17.68 0.81 -7.07
N GLY A 116 16.87 -0.13 -6.62
CA GLY A 116 16.22 -0.06 -5.32
C GLY A 116 15.68 -1.41 -4.88
N VAL A 117 15.25 -1.47 -3.62
CA VAL A 117 14.60 -2.64 -3.05
C VAL A 117 13.10 -2.42 -3.07
N PHE A 118 12.37 -3.29 -3.75
CA PHE A 118 10.92 -3.29 -3.69
C PHE A 118 10.46 -4.06 -2.44
N ARG A 119 9.97 -3.32 -1.44
CA ARG A 119 9.47 -3.87 -0.17
C ARG A 119 8.08 -4.49 -0.30
N PHE A 120 7.85 -5.35 -1.30
CA PHE A 120 6.54 -5.98 -1.53
C PHE A 120 6.07 -6.84 -0.34
N TYR A 121 7.00 -7.28 0.50
CA TYR A 121 6.77 -8.10 1.69
C TYR A 121 6.40 -7.27 2.93
N ASP A 122 6.56 -5.94 2.88
CA ASP A 122 6.17 -5.05 3.97
C ASP A 122 4.63 -5.08 4.10
N PRO A 123 4.06 -5.32 5.30
CA PRO A 123 2.61 -5.52 5.43
C PRO A 123 1.77 -4.33 4.96
N VAL A 124 2.26 -3.10 5.16
CA VAL A 124 1.58 -1.88 4.70
C VAL A 124 1.61 -1.81 3.19
N VAL A 125 2.78 -2.06 2.58
CA VAL A 125 2.92 -2.07 1.12
C VAL A 125 2.07 -3.18 0.51
N PHE A 126 2.15 -4.39 1.05
CA PHE A 126 1.41 -5.58 0.60
C PHE A 126 -0.10 -5.32 0.54
N LEU A 127 -0.65 -4.72 1.60
CA LEU A 127 -2.06 -4.37 1.70
C LEU A 127 -2.52 -3.48 0.54
N HIS A 128 -1.73 -2.46 0.19
CA HIS A 128 -2.07 -1.53 -0.89
C HIS A 128 -1.89 -2.14 -2.28
N LEU A 129 -0.90 -3.02 -2.46
CA LEU A 129 -0.72 -3.74 -3.73
C LEU A 129 -1.96 -4.57 -4.12
N GLY A 130 -2.72 -5.07 -3.14
CA GLY A 130 -3.93 -5.86 -3.37
C GLY A 130 -5.01 -5.15 -4.21
N TRP A 131 -5.16 -3.84 -4.09
CA TRP A 131 -6.13 -3.06 -4.86
C TRP A 131 -5.48 -2.21 -5.97
N MET A 132 -4.17 -1.94 -5.87
CA MET A 132 -3.45 -1.18 -6.90
C MET A 132 -3.18 -2.00 -8.17
N LEU A 133 -2.98 -3.31 -8.02
CA LEU A 133 -2.63 -4.23 -9.10
C LEU A 133 -3.86 -4.93 -9.65
N ASP A 134 -3.87 -5.25 -10.94
CA ASP A 134 -4.89 -6.12 -11.54
C ASP A 134 -4.68 -7.61 -11.16
N ALA A 135 -5.62 -8.48 -11.54
CA ALA A 135 -5.55 -9.90 -11.20
C ALA A 135 -4.32 -10.62 -11.78
N GLY A 136 -3.89 -10.27 -12.99
CA GLY A 136 -2.72 -10.86 -13.64
C GLY A 136 -1.43 -10.42 -12.95
N GLN A 137 -1.31 -9.13 -12.66
CA GLN A 137 -0.18 -8.55 -11.93
C GLN A 137 -0.06 -9.15 -10.51
N ARG A 138 -1.18 -9.29 -9.79
CA ARG A 138 -1.21 -9.96 -8.48
C ARG A 138 -0.80 -11.42 -8.58
N SER A 139 -1.25 -12.12 -9.61
CA SER A 139 -0.87 -13.53 -9.82
C SER A 139 0.64 -13.70 -10.05
N VAL A 140 1.24 -12.79 -10.84
CA VAL A 140 2.70 -12.77 -11.07
C VAL A 140 3.47 -12.37 -9.81
N LEU A 141 2.98 -11.37 -9.07
CA LEU A 141 3.67 -10.88 -7.88
C LEU A 141 3.60 -11.89 -6.73
N PHE A 142 2.43 -12.46 -6.49
CA PHE A 142 2.18 -13.26 -5.29
C PHE A 142 2.34 -14.77 -5.50
N GLY A 143 2.22 -15.27 -6.74
CA GLY A 143 2.61 -16.66 -7.04
C GLY A 143 4.10 -16.85 -6.78
N PRO A 144 4.62 -18.04 -6.43
CA PRO A 144 3.93 -19.33 -6.26
C PRO A 144 3.18 -19.49 -4.93
N VAL A 145 3.05 -18.44 -4.13
CA VAL A 145 2.44 -18.52 -2.80
C VAL A 145 0.92 -18.45 -2.94
N SER A 146 0.23 -19.51 -2.50
CA SER A 146 -1.22 -19.62 -2.58
C SER A 146 -1.94 -18.84 -1.48
N VAL A 147 -1.32 -18.69 -0.31
CA VAL A 147 -1.85 -17.87 0.79
C VAL A 147 -0.74 -17.04 1.41
N TRP A 148 -0.97 -15.73 1.48
CA TRP A 148 -0.16 -14.77 2.22
C TRP A 148 -0.88 -14.38 3.49
N THR A 149 -0.25 -14.59 4.64
CA THR A 149 -0.78 -14.15 5.93
C THR A 149 0.16 -13.12 6.52
N PHE A 150 -0.32 -11.94 6.90
CA PHE A 150 0.53 -10.81 7.33
C PHE A 150 -0.12 -10.01 8.47
N PRO A 151 0.67 -9.34 9.32
CA PRO A 151 0.13 -8.54 10.42
C PRO A 151 -0.46 -7.22 9.91
N SER A 152 -1.62 -6.83 10.42
CA SER A 152 -2.29 -5.57 10.11
C SER A 152 -3.26 -5.18 11.21
N GLY A 153 -3.14 -3.97 11.76
CA GLY A 153 -4.09 -3.44 12.75
C GLY A 153 -4.23 -4.29 14.03
N GLY A 154 -3.14 -4.94 14.47
CA GLY A 154 -3.13 -5.82 15.65
C GLY A 154 -3.76 -7.20 15.42
N ALA A 155 -4.06 -7.56 14.17
CA ALA A 155 -4.54 -8.89 13.79
C ALA A 155 -3.68 -9.46 12.65
N TRP A 156 -3.84 -10.75 12.35
CA TRP A 156 -3.29 -11.36 11.15
C TRP A 156 -4.37 -11.43 10.07
N LEU A 157 -4.02 -11.05 8.85
CA LEU A 157 -4.93 -11.11 7.70
C LEU A 157 -4.37 -12.06 6.66
N ALA A 158 -5.22 -12.92 6.10
CA ALA A 158 -4.91 -13.77 4.97
C ALA A 158 -5.44 -13.22 3.65
N TYR A 159 -4.60 -13.37 2.64
CA TYR A 159 -4.87 -13.09 1.25
C TYR A 159 -4.56 -14.34 0.42
N SER A 160 -5.61 -14.99 -0.08
CA SER A 160 -5.49 -16.13 -0.98
C SER A 160 -5.30 -15.64 -2.41
N THR A 161 -4.36 -16.25 -3.10
CA THR A 161 -4.07 -15.96 -4.51
C THR A 161 -4.41 -17.18 -5.36
N PRO A 162 -4.88 -17.00 -6.60
CA PRO A 162 -5.00 -18.13 -7.51
C PRO A 162 -3.60 -18.74 -7.69
N SER A 163 -3.42 -19.97 -7.24
CA SER A 163 -2.13 -20.70 -7.16
C SER A 163 -1.51 -21.04 -8.53
N GLN A 164 -1.95 -20.39 -9.61
CA GLN A 164 -1.61 -20.69 -11.00
C GLN A 164 -0.81 -19.56 -11.67
N GLY A 165 -0.17 -18.69 -10.87
CA GLY A 165 0.72 -17.66 -11.41
C GLY A 165 1.81 -18.30 -12.26
N SER A 166 1.96 -17.84 -13.50
CA SER A 166 2.96 -18.37 -14.43
C SER A 166 4.35 -18.25 -13.82
N HIS A 167 4.96 -19.39 -13.53
CA HIS A 167 6.23 -19.57 -12.84
C HIS A 167 7.46 -18.92 -13.53
N HIS A 168 7.25 -18.31 -14.71
CA HIS A 168 8.31 -17.78 -15.57
C HIS A 168 8.13 -16.29 -15.91
N VAL A 169 7.09 -15.63 -15.41
CA VAL A 169 6.83 -14.23 -15.74
C VAL A 169 7.49 -13.33 -14.70
N ARG A 170 8.38 -12.45 -15.15
CA ARG A 170 8.98 -11.41 -14.30
C ARG A 170 7.93 -10.35 -13.99
N PHE A 171 7.86 -9.92 -12.72
CA PHE A 171 7.07 -8.75 -12.35
C PHE A 171 7.70 -7.49 -12.95
N ALA A 172 7.11 -7.01 -14.04
CA ALA A 172 7.52 -5.80 -14.75
C ALA A 172 6.27 -5.04 -15.19
N PRO A 173 5.51 -4.46 -14.24
CA PRO A 173 4.33 -3.70 -14.60
C PRO A 173 4.74 -2.41 -15.33
N GLY A 174 3.82 -1.82 -16.09
CA GLY A 174 4.07 -0.58 -16.82
C GLY A 174 4.31 0.63 -15.91
N GLU A 175 4.83 1.72 -16.47
CA GLU A 175 5.18 2.95 -15.74
C GLU A 175 4.02 3.50 -14.90
N ALA A 176 2.79 3.47 -15.44
CA ALA A 176 1.60 3.93 -14.72
C ALA A 176 1.37 3.19 -13.40
N VAL A 177 1.64 1.89 -13.37
CA VAL A 177 1.51 1.05 -12.17
C VAL A 177 2.65 1.34 -11.19
N TRP A 178 3.88 1.51 -11.69
CA TRP A 178 4.99 1.92 -10.82
C TRP A 178 4.78 3.27 -10.17
N ARG A 179 4.23 4.24 -10.91
CA ARG A 179 3.83 5.54 -10.36
C ARG A 179 2.77 5.38 -9.27
N ARG A 180 1.82 4.45 -9.45
CA ARG A 180 0.82 4.09 -8.45
C ARG A 180 1.45 3.52 -7.17
N ILE A 181 2.33 2.53 -7.32
CA ILE A 181 3.09 1.91 -6.22
C ILE A 181 3.93 2.97 -5.48
N GLY A 182 4.54 3.91 -6.21
CA GLY A 182 5.31 5.01 -5.62
C GLY A 182 4.50 5.92 -4.69
N ARG A 183 3.17 5.95 -4.82
CA ARG A 183 2.27 6.73 -3.94
C ARG A 183 1.89 6.02 -2.66
N ILE A 184 2.24 4.74 -2.46
CA ILE A 184 1.85 3.98 -1.26
C ILE A 184 2.24 4.71 0.02
N GLY A 185 3.46 5.28 0.10
CA GLY A 185 3.90 6.03 1.28
C GLY A 185 3.03 7.26 1.58
N ALA A 186 2.60 7.99 0.54
CA ALA A 186 1.72 9.14 0.68
C ALA A 186 0.27 8.72 1.03
N VAL A 187 -0.23 7.64 0.43
CA VAL A 187 -1.53 7.05 0.78
C VAL A 187 -1.54 6.65 2.25
N HIS A 188 -0.54 5.89 2.70
CA HIS A 188 -0.45 5.45 4.08
C HIS A 188 -0.37 6.66 5.05
N ALA A 189 0.47 7.65 4.76
CA ALA A 189 0.58 8.85 5.57
C ALA A 189 -0.75 9.63 5.67
N ALA A 190 -1.53 9.70 4.59
CA ALA A 190 -2.83 10.35 4.59
C ALA A 190 -3.88 9.56 5.40
N LEU A 191 -3.90 8.22 5.27
CA LEU A 191 -4.79 7.35 6.05
C LEU A 191 -4.54 7.47 7.57
N GLU A 192 -3.29 7.72 7.97
CA GLU A 192 -2.94 7.95 9.37
C GLU A 192 -3.49 9.26 9.95
N THR A 193 -3.99 10.19 9.13
CA THR A 193 -4.51 11.47 9.64
C THR A 193 -5.89 11.37 10.31
N GLU A 194 -6.65 10.31 10.04
CA GLU A 194 -8.01 10.14 10.57
C GLU A 194 -8.25 8.70 11.08
N PRO A 195 -8.81 8.51 12.29
CA PRO A 195 -9.05 7.17 12.86
C PRO A 195 -9.88 6.24 11.98
N ALA A 196 -10.92 6.76 11.33
CA ALA A 196 -11.77 5.96 10.44
C ALA A 196 -11.01 5.46 9.21
N TRP A 197 -10.10 6.27 8.67
CA TRP A 197 -9.32 5.92 7.49
C TRP A 197 -8.25 4.87 7.80
N ARG A 198 -7.57 5.03 8.94
CA ARG A 198 -6.64 4.05 9.48
C ARG A 198 -7.31 2.70 9.73
N ALA A 199 -8.56 2.69 10.20
CA ALA A 199 -9.27 1.45 10.50
C ALA A 199 -9.63 0.65 9.24
N GLU A 200 -9.87 1.33 8.11
CA GLU A 200 -10.29 0.69 6.85
C GLU A 200 -9.43 1.14 5.64
N PRO A 201 -8.13 0.84 5.63
CA PRO A 201 -7.18 1.33 4.63
C PRO A 201 -7.49 0.86 3.20
N VAL A 202 -8.15 -0.29 3.03
CA VAL A 202 -8.56 -0.80 1.72
C VAL A 202 -9.78 -0.05 1.17
N LEU A 203 -10.67 0.42 2.04
CA LEU A 203 -11.85 1.20 1.64
C LEU A 203 -11.46 2.64 1.28
N TYR A 204 -10.64 3.28 2.13
CA TYR A 204 -10.28 4.69 1.97
C TYR A 204 -9.04 4.91 1.09
N GLY A 205 -8.15 3.93 0.97
CA GLY A 205 -6.91 4.03 0.18
C GLY A 205 -7.13 4.49 -1.27
N PRO A 206 -8.04 3.87 -2.05
CA PRO A 206 -8.36 4.31 -3.41
C PRO A 206 -8.92 5.74 -3.49
N GLN A 207 -9.69 6.16 -2.49
CA GLN A 207 -10.29 7.50 -2.44
C GLN A 207 -9.21 8.55 -2.16
N VAL A 208 -8.34 8.27 -1.18
CA VAL A 208 -7.17 9.09 -0.86
C VAL A 208 -6.26 9.21 -2.08
N GLU A 209 -5.95 8.09 -2.75
CA GLU A 209 -5.12 8.09 -3.96
C GLU A 209 -5.67 9.01 -5.05
N ALA A 210 -6.99 8.99 -5.29
CA ALA A 210 -7.61 9.87 -6.26
C ALA A 210 -7.35 11.34 -5.94
N TRP A 211 -7.34 11.72 -4.66
CA TRP A 211 -7.01 13.08 -4.23
C TRP A 211 -5.52 13.41 -4.32
N LEU A 212 -4.63 12.45 -4.08
CA LEU A 212 -3.19 12.64 -4.30
C LEU A 212 -2.90 12.91 -5.78
N ILE A 213 -3.53 12.17 -6.69
CA ILE A 213 -3.40 12.39 -8.14
C ILE A 213 -3.90 13.80 -8.52
N ARG A 214 -5.00 14.25 -7.91
CA ARG A 214 -5.52 15.61 -8.15
C ARG A 214 -4.59 16.69 -7.60
N ALA A 215 -4.00 16.48 -6.42
CA ALA A 215 -3.02 17.41 -5.86
C ALA A 215 -1.81 17.58 -6.81
N GLU A 216 -1.29 16.47 -7.34
CA GLU A 216 -0.23 16.49 -8.36
C GLU A 216 -0.66 17.24 -9.63
N ALA A 217 -1.90 17.04 -10.09
CA ALA A 217 -2.44 17.74 -11.26
C ALA A 217 -2.57 19.26 -11.06
N HIS A 218 -2.75 19.71 -9.81
CA HIS A 218 -2.72 21.14 -9.43
C HIS A 218 -1.30 21.66 -9.15
N GLY A 219 -0.26 20.84 -9.37
CA GLY A 219 1.14 21.23 -9.19
C GLY A 219 1.58 21.29 -7.72
N LEU A 220 0.85 20.65 -6.80
CA LEU A 220 1.27 20.49 -5.42
C LEU A 220 2.26 19.32 -5.33
N SER A 221 3.48 19.61 -4.88
CA SER A 221 4.54 18.60 -4.72
C SER A 221 5.00 18.42 -3.27
N GLU A 222 4.74 19.41 -2.41
CA GLU A 222 5.15 19.33 -1.00
C GLU A 222 4.22 18.44 -0.18
N ARG A 223 4.83 17.61 0.67
CA ARG A 223 4.10 16.63 1.49
C ARG A 223 2.97 17.27 2.28
N ASP A 224 3.25 18.35 3.00
CA ASP A 224 2.27 19.06 3.84
C ASP A 224 1.07 19.58 3.04
N ASP A 225 1.32 20.12 1.84
CA ASP A 225 0.28 20.66 0.97
C ASP A 225 -0.57 19.56 0.36
N VAL A 226 0.08 18.50 -0.12
CA VAL A 226 -0.58 17.32 -0.68
C VAL A 226 -1.47 16.63 0.37
N MET A 227 -0.99 16.48 1.60
CA MET A 227 -1.76 15.89 2.70
C MET A 227 -2.96 16.77 3.09
N ALA A 228 -2.76 18.08 3.22
CA ALA A 228 -3.86 19.02 3.51
C ALA A 228 -4.91 18.99 2.38
N PHE A 229 -4.46 18.96 1.12
CA PHE A 229 -5.35 18.91 -0.04
C PHE A 229 -6.18 17.63 -0.06
N ALA A 230 -5.54 16.48 0.13
CA ALA A 230 -6.23 15.20 0.19
C ALA A 230 -7.25 15.14 1.32
N ARG A 231 -6.90 15.68 2.49
CA ARG A 231 -7.81 15.73 3.64
C ARG A 231 -9.04 16.60 3.36
N HIS A 232 -8.88 17.77 2.74
CA HIS A 232 -10.03 18.60 2.35
C HIS A 232 -10.93 17.89 1.33
N GLY A 233 -10.34 17.19 0.37
CA GLY A 233 -11.09 16.41 -0.60
C GLY A 233 -11.92 15.28 0.02
N MET A 234 -11.36 14.61 1.02
CA MET A 234 -12.04 13.54 1.73
C MET A 234 -13.11 14.03 2.71
N LEU A 235 -12.94 15.21 3.33
CA LEU A 235 -13.78 15.66 4.44
C LEU A 235 -14.77 16.79 4.10
N LYS A 236 -14.46 17.65 3.12
CA LYS A 236 -15.26 18.87 2.88
C LYS A 236 -16.31 18.65 1.79
N TYR A 237 -15.89 18.35 0.56
CA TYR A 237 -16.83 18.09 -0.55
C TYR A 237 -16.17 17.40 -1.74
N PRO A 238 -16.81 16.39 -2.35
CA PRO A 238 -16.36 15.80 -3.61
C PRO A 238 -16.30 16.86 -4.73
N GLY A 239 -15.09 17.30 -5.08
CA GLY A 239 -14.86 18.31 -6.12
C GLY A 239 -14.69 19.74 -5.61
N PHE A 240 -14.37 19.95 -4.33
CA PHE A 240 -14.09 21.29 -3.77
C PHE A 240 -13.07 22.11 -4.60
N ASP A 241 -12.09 21.43 -5.20
CA ASP A 241 -11.04 21.96 -6.06
C ASP A 241 -11.52 22.44 -7.44
N THR A 242 -12.84 22.36 -7.70
CA THR A 242 -13.49 22.98 -8.86
C THR A 242 -14.09 24.34 -8.56
N HIS A 243 -14.12 24.75 -7.29
CA HIS A 243 -14.63 26.07 -6.90
C HIS A 243 -13.69 27.20 -7.36
N PRO A 244 -14.19 28.31 -7.92
CA PRO A 244 -13.35 29.40 -8.44
C PRO A 244 -12.34 29.95 -7.44
N GLU A 245 -12.73 30.16 -6.17
CA GLU A 245 -11.81 30.66 -5.14
C GLU A 245 -10.71 29.64 -4.81
N VAL A 246 -11.05 28.35 -4.79
CA VAL A 246 -10.08 27.28 -4.53
C VAL A 246 -9.11 27.16 -5.71
N ILE A 247 -9.59 27.24 -6.95
CA ILE A 247 -8.75 27.26 -8.15
C ILE A 247 -7.79 28.45 -8.12
N ALA A 248 -8.29 29.66 -7.84
CA ALA A 248 -7.46 30.86 -7.76
C ALA A 248 -6.39 30.77 -6.66
N MET A 249 -6.69 30.11 -5.54
CA MET A 249 -5.72 29.82 -4.49
C MET A 249 -4.69 28.77 -4.94
N LEU A 250 -5.12 27.66 -5.56
CA LEU A 250 -4.23 26.60 -6.03
C LEU A 250 -3.22 27.11 -7.06
N GLN A 251 -3.65 28.00 -7.97
CA GLN A 251 -2.77 28.67 -8.93
C GLN A 251 -1.65 29.47 -8.26
N GLN A 252 -1.89 30.04 -7.07
CA GLN A 252 -0.86 30.75 -6.30
C GLN A 252 0.08 29.81 -5.54
N CYS A 253 -0.32 28.55 -5.34
CA CYS A 253 0.43 27.55 -4.59
C CYS A 253 1.38 26.73 -5.47
N ALA A 254 1.09 26.59 -6.76
CA ALA A 254 1.93 25.85 -7.69
C ALA A 254 3.39 26.35 -7.66
N GLY A 255 4.34 25.44 -7.40
CA GLY A 255 5.76 25.77 -7.28
C GLY A 255 6.17 26.54 -6.02
N HIS A 256 5.25 26.74 -5.05
CA HIS A 256 5.50 27.44 -3.79
C HIS A 256 5.26 26.51 -2.59
N PRO A 257 6.34 25.93 -2.03
CA PRO A 257 6.24 24.99 -0.91
C PRO A 257 5.41 25.46 0.28
N THR A 258 4.59 24.57 0.85
CA THR A 258 3.79 24.75 2.08
C THR A 258 2.72 25.84 2.01
N ARG A 259 2.51 26.44 0.84
CA ARG A 259 1.64 27.60 0.68
C ARG A 259 0.16 27.20 0.74
N TYR A 260 -0.20 26.04 0.20
CA TYR A 260 -1.59 25.58 0.23
C TYR A 260 -2.05 25.32 1.66
N ARG A 261 -1.28 24.55 2.45
CA ARG A 261 -1.56 24.27 3.86
C ARG A 261 -1.68 25.56 4.66
N ARG A 262 -0.78 26.52 4.43
CA ARG A 262 -0.80 27.81 5.12
C ARG A 262 -2.04 28.64 4.79
N LEU A 263 -2.36 28.81 3.51
CA LEU A 263 -3.50 29.62 3.09
C LEU A 263 -4.83 29.02 3.58
N THR A 264 -4.99 27.71 3.43
CA THR A 264 -6.20 27.01 3.89
C THR A 264 -6.33 26.94 5.41
N SER A 265 -5.23 27.01 6.17
CA SER A 265 -5.30 27.10 7.63
C SER A 265 -5.92 28.41 8.14
N LEU A 266 -6.04 29.42 7.28
CA LEU A 266 -6.71 30.68 7.59
C LEU A 266 -8.21 30.63 7.31
N TRP A 267 -8.70 29.59 6.64
CA TRP A 267 -10.11 29.43 6.32
C TRP A 267 -10.84 28.81 7.51
N SER A 268 -11.92 29.47 7.91
CA SER A 268 -12.85 28.98 8.92
C SER A 268 -13.74 27.87 8.36
N ASP A 269 -14.45 27.17 9.23
CA ASP A 269 -15.47 26.22 8.78
C ASP A 269 -16.61 26.91 8.00
N ASP A 270 -16.91 28.18 8.30
CA ASP A 270 -17.91 28.96 7.57
C ASP A 270 -17.48 29.25 6.13
N ASP A 271 -16.19 29.53 5.92
CA ASP A 271 -15.61 29.72 4.58
C ASP A 271 -15.74 28.42 3.76
N TRP A 272 -15.39 27.28 4.38
CA TRP A 272 -15.57 25.98 3.74
C TRP A 272 -17.04 25.68 3.43
N GLN A 273 -17.96 25.96 4.35
CA GLN A 273 -19.39 25.76 4.11
C GLN A 273 -19.93 26.66 3.00
N ALA A 274 -19.42 27.89 2.85
CA ALA A 274 -19.78 28.76 1.74
C ALA A 274 -19.41 28.13 0.40
N ILE A 275 -18.17 27.62 0.28
CA ILE A 275 -17.70 26.91 -0.92
C ILE A 275 -18.59 25.70 -1.24
N VAL A 276 -18.95 24.90 -0.22
CA VAL A 276 -19.83 23.74 -0.42
C VAL A 276 -21.20 24.15 -0.93
N ARG A 277 -21.85 25.15 -0.32
CA ARG A 277 -23.16 25.66 -0.75
C ARG A 277 -23.13 26.17 -2.18
N ASP A 278 -22.04 26.80 -2.61
CA ASP A 278 -21.88 27.33 -3.97
C ASP A 278 -21.79 26.20 -4.98
N LEU A 279 -21.02 25.15 -4.67
CA LEU A 279 -20.88 23.96 -5.50
C LEU A 279 -22.18 23.17 -5.63
N GLU A 280 -22.91 22.99 -4.52
CA GLU A 280 -24.21 22.30 -4.52
C GLU A 280 -25.25 23.04 -5.37
N ARG A 281 -25.32 24.38 -5.24
CA ARG A 281 -26.19 25.22 -6.08
C ARG A 281 -25.84 25.09 -7.57
N ALA A 282 -24.56 25.10 -7.90
CA ALA A 282 -24.08 24.93 -9.27
C ALA A 282 -24.35 23.52 -9.84
N ALA A 283 -24.31 22.48 -8.99
CA ALA A 283 -24.67 21.12 -9.39
C ALA A 283 -26.18 20.99 -9.64
N GLN A 284 -27.02 21.56 -8.77
CA GLN A 284 -28.46 21.54 -8.93
C GLN A 284 -28.92 22.30 -10.18
N ALA A 285 -28.34 23.47 -10.46
CA ALA A 285 -28.65 24.24 -11.67
C ALA A 285 -28.32 23.46 -12.97
N ARG A 286 -27.22 22.69 -12.96
CA ARG A 286 -26.85 21.80 -14.09
C ARG A 286 -27.80 20.62 -14.25
N HIS A 287 -28.40 20.11 -13.17
CA HIS A 287 -29.40 19.05 -13.24
C HIS A 287 -30.79 19.53 -13.66
N VAL A 288 -31.15 20.78 -13.37
CA VAL A 288 -32.46 21.35 -13.70
C VAL A 288 -32.52 21.92 -15.12
N ALA A 289 -31.39 22.26 -15.74
CA ALA A 289 -31.36 22.65 -17.16
C ALA A 289 -31.59 21.41 -18.05
N PRO A 290 -32.74 21.28 -18.75
CA PRO A 290 -32.90 20.22 -19.74
C PRO A 290 -31.96 20.52 -20.91
N ALA A 291 -31.53 19.45 -21.60
CA ALA A 291 -30.84 19.53 -22.88
C ALA A 291 -31.76 20.20 -23.92
N ASN A 292 -31.79 21.53 -23.94
CA ASN A 292 -32.42 22.30 -24.99
C ASN A 292 -31.43 22.39 -26.16
N THR A 293 -31.28 21.27 -26.87
CA THR A 293 -30.81 21.27 -28.25
C THR A 293 -32.00 20.99 -29.14
N ASP A 294 -32.87 21.99 -29.26
CA ASP A 294 -33.74 22.16 -30.41
C ASP A 294 -33.20 23.35 -31.23
N HIS A 295 -32.38 23.02 -32.22
CA HIS A 295 -32.26 23.84 -33.42
C HIS A 295 -32.91 23.08 -34.57
N SER A 296 -34.25 23.18 -34.60
CA SER A 296 -34.95 23.82 -35.70
C SER A 296 -34.07 24.12 -36.91
N THR A 297 -34.00 23.19 -37.85
CA THR A 297 -33.78 23.54 -39.25
C THR A 297 -35.16 23.51 -39.91
N GLN A 298 -35.81 24.68 -39.95
CA GLN A 298 -36.96 24.92 -40.82
C GLN A 298 -36.51 24.73 -42.27
N GLY A 299 -37.31 24.01 -43.06
CA GLY A 299 -37.17 23.99 -44.51
C GLY A 299 -37.68 25.28 -45.16
N ALA A 300 -37.21 25.56 -46.37
CA ALA A 300 -37.98 26.14 -47.47
C ALA A 300 -37.13 26.20 -48.75
N SER A 301 -37.78 25.80 -49.86
CA SER A 301 -37.40 25.90 -51.28
C SER A 301 -36.59 24.75 -51.88
#